data_AF-A0A497JXP6-F1
#
_entry.id   AF-A0A497JXP6-F1
#
_cell.length_a   1.000
_cell.length_b   1.000
_cell.length_c   1.000
_cell.angle_alpha   90.00
_cell.angle_beta   90.00
_cell.angle_gamma   90.00
#
_symmetry.space_group_name_H-M   'P 1'
#
loop_
_entity.id
_entity.type
_entity.pdbx_description
1 polymer ?
#
loop_
_entity_poly.entity_id
_entity_poly.type
_entity_poly.pdbx_seq_one_letter_code
_entity_poly.pdbx_strand_id
1 'polypeptide(L)'
;KWAVIKLLKPREHLHFLMEKVWPYSEREAERIIFNALIEAEKTIPRPDETLLRDYIADFRIRDPSEVVRVEYLRPGAFLRYSIMKAKEGVPIGQYKPPKIIPPERIDIYEALKNA
;
A
#
# COMPACT_ATOMS: atom_id res chain seq x y z
N LYS A 1 -3.32 11.69 -0.15
CA LYS A 1 -1.97 11.12 0.12
C LYS A 1 -2.09 9.61 0.13
N TRP A 2 -0.99 8.89 -0.04
CA TRP A 2 -1.00 7.42 -0.05
C TRP A 2 0.29 6.86 0.52
N ALA A 3 0.21 5.63 1.04
CA ALA A 3 1.31 4.75 1.40
C ALA A 3 0.93 3.30 1.08
N VAL A 4 1.90 2.42 0.88
CA VAL A 4 1.70 0.99 0.63
C VAL A 4 2.56 0.17 1.58
N ILE A 5 2.03 -0.94 2.06
CA ILE A 5 2.75 -1.95 2.84
C ILE A 5 2.53 -3.33 2.22
N LYS A 6 3.53 -4.20 2.29
CA LYS A 6 3.35 -5.63 2.00
C LYS A 6 2.96 -6.34 3.31
N LEU A 7 1.75 -6.92 3.34
CA LEU A 7 1.27 -7.72 4.46
C LEU A 7 1.35 -9.20 4.10
N LEU A 8 1.80 -10.04 5.04
CA LEU A 8 1.92 -11.49 4.84
C LEU A 8 0.68 -12.28 5.31
N LYS A 9 -0.22 -11.64 6.08
CA LYS A 9 -1.42 -12.26 6.65
C LYS A 9 -2.67 -11.44 6.32
N PRO A 10 -3.86 -12.07 6.17
CA PRO A 10 -4.10 -13.52 6.17
C PRO A 10 -3.58 -14.23 4.90
N ARG A 11 -3.32 -13.48 3.84
CA ARG A 11 -2.54 -13.89 2.65
C ARG A 11 -1.60 -12.76 2.27
N GLU A 12 -0.55 -13.06 1.53
CA GLU A 12 0.39 -12.07 1.05
C GLU A 12 -0.28 -11.10 0.06
N HIS A 13 -0.26 -9.80 0.36
CA HIS A 13 -0.81 -8.76 -0.51
C HIS A 13 -0.15 -7.39 -0.26
N LEU A 14 -0.24 -6.52 -1.26
CA LEU A 14 0.02 -5.10 -1.13
C LEU A 14 -1.22 -4.40 -0.60
N HIS A 15 -1.06 -3.61 0.47
CA HIS A 15 -2.16 -2.87 1.08
C HIS A 15 -1.89 -1.37 0.95
N PHE A 16 -2.71 -0.70 0.15
CA PHE A 16 -2.63 0.72 -0.13
C PHE A 16 -3.54 1.50 0.83
N LEU A 17 -2.95 2.39 1.62
CA LEU A 17 -3.67 3.34 2.46
C LEU A 17 -3.80 4.66 1.72
N MET A 18 -5.03 5.15 1.53
CA MET A 18 -5.28 6.33 0.70
C MET A 18 -6.21 7.35 1.38
N GLU A 19 -5.73 8.55 1.65
CA GLU A 19 -6.52 9.63 2.28
C GLU A 19 -7.47 10.34 1.28
N LYS A 20 -7.11 10.33 -0.01
CA LYS A 20 -7.95 10.91 -1.06
C LYS A 20 -8.72 9.78 -1.70
N VAL A 21 -10.01 9.72 -1.41
CA VAL A 21 -10.97 8.82 -2.06
C VAL A 21 -10.93 9.13 -3.56
N TRP A 22 -10.55 8.15 -4.36
CA TRP A 22 -10.81 8.19 -5.80
C TRP A 22 -12.33 8.13 -6.00
N PRO A 23 -12.87 8.55 -7.16
CA PRO A 23 -14.32 8.42 -7.43
C PRO A 23 -14.76 6.95 -7.60
N TYR A 24 -13.94 6.00 -7.17
CA TYR A 24 -14.10 4.56 -7.29
C TYR A 24 -14.25 3.97 -5.89
N SER A 25 -15.01 2.89 -5.78
CA SER A 25 -14.97 2.05 -4.58
C SER A 25 -13.57 1.46 -4.37
N GLU A 26 -13.26 1.01 -3.15
CA GLU A 26 -11.99 0.34 -2.86
C GLU A 26 -11.74 -0.82 -3.81
N ARG A 27 -12.76 -1.65 -4.07
CA ARG A 27 -12.67 -2.78 -5.01
C ARG A 27 -12.36 -2.35 -6.45
N GLU A 28 -12.95 -1.26 -6.92
CA GLU A 28 -12.65 -0.73 -8.26
C GLU A 28 -11.24 -0.16 -8.32
N ALA A 29 -10.81 0.54 -7.27
CA ALA A 29 -9.45 1.06 -7.16
C ALA A 29 -8.39 -0.06 -7.09
N GLU A 30 -8.67 -1.14 -6.35
CA GLU A 30 -7.84 -2.36 -6.32
C GLU A 30 -7.64 -2.93 -7.72
N ARG A 31 -8.72 -3.07 -8.49
CA ARG A 31 -8.65 -3.53 -9.89
C ARG A 31 -7.83 -2.59 -10.77
N ILE A 32 -8.03 -1.28 -10.64
CA ILE A 32 -7.29 -0.27 -11.41
C ILE A 32 -5.79 -0.35 -11.09
N ILE A 33 -5.43 -0.39 -9.81
CA ILE A 33 -4.03 -0.45 -9.36
C ILE A 33 -3.39 -1.77 -9.80
N PHE A 34 -4.07 -2.90 -9.61
CA PHE A 34 -3.59 -4.22 -10.06
C PHE A 34 -3.27 -4.22 -11.56
N ASN A 35 -4.19 -3.74 -12.40
CA ASN A 35 -3.95 -3.64 -13.84
C ASN A 35 -2.78 -2.71 -14.15
N ALA A 36 -2.66 -1.57 -13.45
CA ALA A 36 -1.52 -0.66 -13.61
C ALA A 36 -0.19 -1.33 -13.26
N LEU A 37 -0.13 -2.15 -12.20
CA LEU A 37 1.07 -2.90 -11.84
C LEU A 37 1.45 -3.91 -12.92
N ILE A 38 0.47 -4.63 -13.46
CA ILE A 38 0.67 -5.62 -14.54
C ILE A 38 1.15 -4.98 -15.85
N GLU A 39 0.69 -3.77 -16.14
CA GLU A 39 1.17 -2.99 -17.29
C GLU A 39 2.55 -2.39 -17.02
N ALA A 40 2.79 -1.86 -15.83
CA ALA A 40 4.09 -1.31 -15.44
C ALA A 40 5.19 -2.36 -15.48
N GLU A 41 4.91 -3.59 -15.06
CA GLU A 41 5.86 -4.70 -15.14
C GLU A 41 6.38 -4.95 -16.57
N LYS A 42 5.54 -4.76 -17.60
CA LYS A 42 5.97 -4.95 -19.01
C LYS A 42 7.11 -4.01 -19.41
N THR A 43 7.29 -2.90 -18.70
CA THR A 43 8.31 -1.89 -19.02
C THR A 43 9.61 -2.10 -18.24
N ILE A 44 9.65 -3.02 -17.27
CA ILE A 44 10.85 -3.33 -16.49
C ILE A 44 11.74 -4.27 -17.33
N PRO A 45 12.96 -3.84 -17.72
CA PRO A 45 13.90 -4.70 -18.43
C PRO A 45 14.25 -5.88 -17.53
N ARG A 46 14.03 -7.11 -18.03
CA ARG A 46 14.14 -8.40 -17.32
C ARG A 46 15.03 -8.34 -16.07
N PRO A 47 14.45 -8.32 -14.87
CA PRO A 47 15.20 -8.59 -13.67
C PRO A 47 15.35 -10.10 -13.54
N ASP A 48 16.35 -10.50 -12.78
CA ASP A 48 16.71 -11.89 -12.50
C ASP A 48 15.72 -12.54 -11.50
N GLU A 49 14.47 -12.05 -11.47
CA GLU A 49 13.51 -12.15 -10.37
C GLU A 49 12.13 -12.62 -10.84
N THR A 50 11.39 -13.24 -9.92
CA THR A 50 10.00 -13.65 -10.11
C THR A 50 9.11 -12.44 -10.39
N LEU A 51 8.48 -12.41 -11.56
CA LEU A 51 7.56 -11.35 -11.95
C LEU A 51 6.20 -11.52 -11.23
N LEU A 52 5.48 -10.42 -11.03
CA LEU A 52 4.10 -10.40 -10.55
C LEU A 52 3.19 -11.29 -11.39
N ARG A 53 3.38 -11.32 -12.72
CA ARG A 53 2.66 -12.25 -13.62
C ARG A 53 2.91 -13.72 -13.28
N ASP A 54 4.14 -14.08 -12.95
CA ASP A 54 4.51 -15.45 -12.58
C ASP A 54 3.83 -15.82 -11.26
N TYR A 55 3.89 -14.93 -10.27
CA TYR A 55 3.18 -15.08 -9.00
C TYR A 55 1.66 -15.30 -9.21
N ILE A 56 1.02 -14.48 -10.06
CA ILE A 56 -0.40 -14.63 -10.37
C ILE A 56 -0.71 -16.00 -11.01
N ALA A 57 0.14 -16.45 -11.94
CA ALA A 57 -0.04 -17.71 -12.63
C ALA A 57 0.14 -18.90 -11.67
N ASP A 58 1.20 -18.89 -10.87
CA ASP A 58 1.57 -19.95 -9.94
C ASP A 58 0.50 -20.15 -8.86
N PHE A 59 -0.03 -19.05 -8.31
CA PHE A 59 -1.08 -19.09 -7.28
C PHE A 59 -2.49 -19.09 -7.85
N ARG A 60 -2.65 -19.14 -9.18
CA ARG A 60 -3.93 -19.15 -9.90
C ARG A 60 -4.88 -18.03 -9.45
N ILE A 61 -4.32 -16.85 -9.23
CA ILE A 61 -5.05 -15.70 -8.71
C ILE A 61 -6.05 -15.21 -9.74
N ARG A 62 -7.31 -15.07 -9.33
CA ARG A 62 -8.40 -14.62 -10.20
C ARG A 62 -8.99 -13.29 -9.78
N ASP A 63 -8.96 -12.97 -8.48
CA ASP A 63 -9.46 -11.71 -7.95
C ASP A 63 -8.28 -10.76 -7.66
N PRO A 64 -8.20 -9.58 -8.32
CA PRO A 64 -7.21 -8.55 -8.01
C PRO A 64 -7.09 -8.22 -6.52
N SER A 65 -8.20 -8.30 -5.77
CA SER A 65 -8.27 -8.04 -4.33
C SER A 65 -7.46 -9.04 -3.48
N GLU A 66 -7.00 -10.14 -4.05
CA GLU A 66 -6.09 -11.09 -3.40
C GLU A 66 -4.63 -10.60 -3.38
N VAL A 67 -4.27 -9.69 -4.28
CA VAL A 67 -2.89 -9.17 -4.44
C VAL A 67 -2.79 -7.72 -4.03
N VAL A 68 -3.82 -6.93 -4.33
CA VAL A 68 -3.88 -5.50 -4.05
C VAL A 68 -5.12 -5.23 -3.22
N ARG A 69 -4.93 -4.61 -2.05
CA ARG A 69 -6.02 -4.06 -1.25
C ARG A 69 -5.92 -2.55 -1.15
N VAL A 70 -7.06 -1.89 -1.11
CA VAL A 70 -7.15 -0.44 -0.91
C VAL A 70 -7.99 -0.18 0.33
N GLU A 71 -7.48 0.66 1.22
CA GLU A 71 -8.21 1.18 2.37
C GLU A 71 -8.23 2.71 2.31
N TYR A 72 -9.42 3.28 2.19
CA TYR A 72 -9.61 4.72 2.22
C TYR A 72 -9.61 5.25 3.65
N LEU A 73 -8.62 6.08 3.95
CA LEU A 73 -8.46 6.70 5.25
C LEU A 73 -9.28 7.98 5.35
N ARG A 74 -9.65 8.33 6.59
CA ARG A 74 -10.29 9.61 6.89
C ARG A 74 -9.41 10.78 6.45
N PRO A 75 -9.98 11.86 5.88
CA PRO A 75 -9.24 13.08 5.59
C PRO A 75 -8.42 13.54 6.80
N GLY A 76 -7.17 13.92 6.56
CA GLY A 76 -6.21 14.32 7.58
C GLY A 76 -5.43 13.18 8.27
N ALA A 77 -5.63 11.90 7.95
CA ALA A 77 -4.94 10.79 8.62
C ALA A 77 -3.40 10.94 8.61
N PHE A 78 -2.81 11.27 7.46
CA PHE A 78 -1.37 11.51 7.34
C PHE A 78 -0.90 12.76 8.10
N LEU A 79 -1.76 13.76 8.27
CA LEU A 79 -1.44 14.95 9.07
C LEU A 79 -1.45 14.60 10.57
N ARG A 80 -2.48 13.87 11.02
CA ARG A 80 -2.58 13.41 12.41
C ARG A 80 -1.43 12.49 12.78
N TYR A 81 -1.02 11.60 11.87
CA TYR A 81 0.22 10.82 12.03
C TYR A 81 1.45 11.72 12.26
N SER A 82 1.66 12.74 11.43
CA SER A 82 2.80 13.66 11.59
C SER A 82 2.75 14.43 12.92
N ILE A 83 1.57 14.85 13.36
CA ILE A 83 1.38 15.52 14.66
C ILE A 83 1.69 14.56 15.81
N MET A 84 1.26 13.30 15.71
CA MET A 84 1.57 12.25 16.69
C MET A 84 3.09 12.05 16.82
N LYS A 85 3.81 11.88 15.69
CA LYS A 85 5.28 11.75 15.69
C LYS A 85 6.00 12.98 16.24
N ALA A 86 5.47 14.18 15.99
CA ALA A 86 6.01 15.40 16.58
C ALA A 86 5.85 15.42 18.11
N LYS A 87 4.70 14.97 18.64
CA LYS A 87 4.47 14.86 20.09
C LYS A 87 5.35 13.80 20.76
N GLU A 88 5.71 12.74 20.02
CA GLU A 88 6.66 11.71 20.46
C GLU A 88 8.13 12.19 20.47
N GLY A 89 8.42 13.42 20.04
CA GLY A 89 9.78 13.97 20.03
C GLY A 89 10.68 13.41 18.93
N VAL A 90 10.10 12.82 17.88
CA VAL A 90 10.84 12.31 16.72
C VAL A 90 11.55 13.47 15.99
N PRO A 91 12.67 13.27 15.29
CA PRO A 91 13.27 14.34 14.50
C PRO A 91 12.34 14.84 13.38
N ILE A 92 12.33 16.15 13.11
CA ILE A 92 11.43 16.81 12.15
C ILE A 92 11.43 16.15 10.75
N GLY A 93 12.57 15.60 10.31
CA GLY A 93 12.70 14.90 9.04
C GLY A 93 11.98 13.54 8.95
N GLN A 94 11.55 12.98 10.09
CA GLN A 94 10.97 11.63 10.19
C GLN A 94 9.46 11.66 10.53
N TYR A 95 8.82 12.83 10.53
CA TYR A 95 7.39 12.96 10.81
C TYR A 95 6.50 12.41 9.71
N LYS A 96 6.98 12.41 8.46
CA LYS A 96 6.19 11.93 7.33
C LYS A 96 6.29 10.40 7.24
N PRO A 97 5.18 9.68 7.07
CA PRO A 97 5.24 8.26 6.82
C PRO A 97 5.88 8.01 5.44
N PRO A 98 6.67 6.94 5.28
CA PRO A 98 7.23 6.57 3.99
C PRO A 98 6.12 6.14 3.02
N LYS A 99 6.39 6.28 1.72
CA LYS A 99 5.48 5.84 0.66
C LYS A 99 5.37 4.33 0.59
N ILE A 100 6.50 3.66 0.76
CA ILE A 100 6.60 2.21 0.89
C ILE A 100 6.96 1.98 2.36
N ILE A 101 6.00 1.48 3.11
CA ILE A 101 6.17 1.12 4.51
C ILE A 101 6.84 -0.26 4.52
N PRO A 102 8.04 -0.39 5.11
CA PRO A 102 8.67 -1.70 5.25
C PRO A 102 7.80 -2.64 6.09
N PRO A 103 7.74 -3.95 5.78
CA PRO A 103 6.92 -4.91 6.54
C PRO A 103 7.23 -4.94 8.05
N GLU A 104 8.48 -4.68 8.43
CA GLU A 104 8.94 -4.58 9.82
C GLU A 104 8.47 -3.30 10.54
N ARG A 105 7.95 -2.32 9.79
CA ARG A 105 7.40 -1.05 10.29
C ARG A 105 5.88 -1.03 10.28
N ILE A 106 5.27 -2.14 10.70
CA ILE A 106 3.81 -2.29 10.83
C ILE A 106 3.20 -1.23 11.76
N ASP A 107 3.98 -0.69 12.71
CA ASP A 107 3.59 0.42 13.58
C ASP A 107 3.09 1.65 12.79
N ILE A 108 3.70 1.93 11.63
CA ILE A 108 3.31 3.06 10.78
C ILE A 108 1.95 2.79 10.12
N TYR A 109 1.74 1.57 9.62
CA TYR A 109 0.49 1.14 9.01
C TYR A 109 -0.67 1.26 10.01
N GLU A 110 -0.50 0.71 11.21
CA GLU A 110 -1.51 0.77 12.27
C GLU A 110 -1.78 2.22 12.72
N ALA A 111 -0.73 3.04 12.87
CA ALA A 111 -0.91 4.44 13.22
C ALA A 111 -1.68 5.22 12.15
N LEU A 112 -1.46 4.95 10.86
CA LEU A 112 -2.20 5.61 9.78
C LEU A 112 -3.66 5.17 9.73
N LYS A 113 -3.97 3.90 10.01
CA LYS A 113 -5.35 3.40 10.07
C LYS A 113 -6.14 3.96 11.24
N ASN A 114 -5.48 4.11 12.38
CA ASN A 114 -6.11 4.59 13.61
C ASN A 114 -6.13 6.12 13.75
N ALA A 115 -5.43 6.84 12.87
CA ALA A 115 -5.40 8.30 12.85
C ALA A 115 -6.72 8.88 12.32
#